data_AF-A0A955PRI6-F1
#
_entry.id   AF-A0A955PRI6-F1
#
_cell.length_a   1.000
_cell.length_b   1.000
_cell.length_c   1.000
_cell.angle_alpha   90.00
_cell.angle_beta   90.00
_cell.angle_gamma   90.00
#
_symmetry.space_group_name_H-M   'P 1'
#
loop_
_entity.id
_entity.type
_entity.pdbx_description
1 polymer ?
#
loop_
_entity_poly.entity_id
_entity_poly.type
_entity_poly.pdbx_seq_one_letter_code
_entity_poly.pdbx_strand_id
1 'polypeptide(L)'
;GGVFVNAAFVEPFGLTFLESSAAGLPFVGTHNGGPQDIVKNCESGILVDVENYEEIGAALKKLLTSRVDWERYSTNGINRVREHYTWEAHCKRYIECITDVIGTTPTPYVQTVPKGEPHGKRLSSLSGMLITDIDNTLIGDDDSLEVLKQVLEEYKETLGFGVATGRYLESAVEALHDNGIETIDTIISSVGTEIYYGMGDFPDKGWASALRAKWRPDRILEALAKLPFLYLQEDEKTQREFKVSYDLDSEVTPEEALPLVHHELTQAKANYNLVFSHGTYVDILPSRASKGKAIKYLSTKWRIPLEKIATAGDSGNDRDMLTGKTAGIVVANRDAELDGLKRASGTLYFANTGFAEGILEGLRHYGIIQEKVHEELNA
;
A
#
# COMPACT_ATOMS: atom_id res chain seq x y z
N GLY A 1 13.99 -49.37 23.67
CA GLY A 1 13.15 -48.29 24.22
C GLY A 1 11.74 -48.45 23.70
N GLY A 2 10.93 -47.39 23.71
CA GLY A 2 9.61 -47.36 23.08
C GLY A 2 9.67 -46.92 21.61
N VAL A 3 8.53 -46.86 20.94
CA VAL A 3 8.36 -46.29 19.59
C VAL A 3 7.11 -45.41 19.59
N PHE A 4 7.20 -44.20 19.04
CA PHE A 4 6.02 -43.35 18.81
C PHE A 4 5.38 -43.72 17.47
N VAL A 5 4.05 -43.83 17.42
CA VAL A 5 3.32 -44.16 16.20
C VAL A 5 2.18 -43.18 16.01
N ASN A 6 2.13 -42.57 14.83
CA ASN A 6 0.97 -41.82 14.38
C ASN A 6 0.64 -42.27 12.95
N ALA A 7 -0.42 -43.07 12.83
CA ALA A 7 -0.89 -43.68 11.59
C ALA A 7 -2.00 -42.85 10.91
N ALA A 8 -1.92 -41.52 10.99
CA ALA A 8 -2.82 -40.65 10.23
C ALA A 8 -2.60 -40.83 8.72
N PHE A 9 -3.67 -40.82 7.93
CA PHE A 9 -3.57 -40.88 6.46
C PHE A 9 -2.72 -39.75 5.89
N VAL A 10 -2.82 -38.55 6.48
CA VAL A 10 -2.02 -37.37 6.14
C VAL A 10 -1.66 -36.65 7.43
N GLU A 11 -0.39 -36.27 7.59
CA GLU A 11 0.09 -35.44 8.69
C GLU A 11 0.85 -34.23 8.10
N PRO A 12 0.25 -33.05 7.99
CA PRO A 12 0.82 -31.94 7.23
C PRO A 12 2.07 -31.33 7.88
N PHE A 13 2.15 -31.28 9.22
CA PHE A 13 3.24 -30.56 9.91
C PHE A 13 4.18 -31.49 10.65
N GLY A 14 3.68 -32.61 11.18
CA GLY A 14 4.50 -33.63 11.82
C GLY A 14 5.13 -33.20 13.14
N LEU A 15 4.56 -32.20 13.85
CA LEU A 15 5.11 -31.69 15.09
C LEU A 15 5.28 -32.78 16.16
N THR A 16 4.35 -33.72 16.26
CA THR A 16 4.43 -34.85 17.22
C THR A 16 5.58 -35.82 16.88
N PHE A 17 5.92 -35.98 15.60
CA PHE A 17 7.10 -36.74 15.17
C PHE A 17 8.40 -36.00 15.49
N LEU A 18 8.37 -34.68 15.38
CA LEU A 18 9.50 -33.84 15.74
C LEU A 18 9.74 -33.84 17.27
N GLU A 19 8.68 -33.75 18.07
CA GLU A 19 8.72 -33.84 19.53
C GLU A 19 9.24 -35.20 20.00
N SER A 20 8.73 -36.30 19.43
CA SER A 20 9.24 -37.64 19.74
C SER A 20 10.72 -37.78 19.36
N SER A 21 11.12 -37.28 18.18
CA SER A 21 12.53 -37.25 17.76
C SER A 21 13.40 -36.43 18.71
N ALA A 22 12.94 -35.26 19.14
CA ALA A 22 13.66 -34.38 20.08
C ALA A 22 13.83 -35.04 21.46
N ALA A 23 12.86 -35.84 21.89
CA ALA A 23 12.92 -36.64 23.10
C ALA A 23 13.76 -37.92 22.95
N GLY A 24 14.31 -38.19 21.77
CA GLY A 24 15.08 -39.40 21.48
C GLY A 24 14.22 -40.65 21.33
N LEU A 25 12.93 -40.51 21.03
CA LEU A 25 12.00 -41.60 20.79
C LEU A 25 11.83 -41.80 19.27
N PRO A 26 12.32 -42.91 18.69
CA PRO A 26 12.10 -43.21 17.28
C PRO A 26 10.62 -43.32 16.94
N PHE A 27 10.24 -42.96 15.71
CA PHE A 27 8.84 -42.99 15.29
C PHE A 27 8.55 -43.85 14.05
N VAL A 28 7.28 -44.24 13.90
CA VAL A 28 6.69 -44.75 12.66
C VAL A 28 5.57 -43.81 12.24
N GLY A 29 5.62 -43.32 11.00
CA GLY A 29 4.70 -42.29 10.50
C GLY A 29 4.30 -42.48 9.04
N THR A 30 3.28 -41.75 8.61
CA THR A 30 2.79 -41.77 7.23
C THR A 30 3.78 -41.19 6.24
N HIS A 31 3.77 -41.68 5.00
CA HIS A 31 4.48 -41.07 3.88
C HIS A 31 3.85 -39.76 3.41
N ASN A 32 2.67 -39.36 3.91
CA ASN A 32 1.96 -38.19 3.41
C ASN A 32 2.09 -36.98 4.35
N GLY A 33 2.92 -36.01 3.96
CA GLY A 33 3.06 -34.69 4.61
C GLY A 33 4.40 -34.49 5.32
N GLY A 34 4.40 -33.69 6.39
CA GLY A 34 5.58 -33.26 7.15
C GLY A 34 6.54 -34.37 7.63
N PRO A 35 6.10 -35.62 7.92
CA PRO A 35 7.03 -36.69 8.31
C PRO A 35 8.10 -37.00 7.26
N GLN A 36 7.84 -36.73 5.96
CA GLN A 36 8.83 -36.90 4.90
C GLN A 36 10.07 -36.03 5.12
N ASP A 37 9.84 -34.75 5.43
CA ASP A 37 10.93 -33.80 5.69
C ASP A 37 11.67 -34.17 6.97
N ILE A 38 10.95 -34.62 8.00
CA ILE A 38 11.56 -35.03 9.27
C ILE A 38 12.45 -36.26 9.08
N VAL A 39 12.01 -37.29 8.34
CA VAL A 39 12.86 -38.46 8.07
C VAL A 39 14.04 -38.08 7.17
N LYS A 40 13.84 -37.21 6.17
CA LYS A 40 14.90 -36.74 5.27
C LYS A 40 16.00 -35.98 6.03
N ASN A 41 15.62 -35.08 6.93
CA ASN A 41 16.56 -34.25 7.66
C ASN A 41 17.11 -34.98 8.88
N CYS A 42 16.23 -35.60 9.68
CA CYS A 42 16.58 -36.13 10.99
C CYS A 42 16.92 -37.61 11.02
N GLU A 43 16.55 -38.42 10.03
CA GLU A 43 16.74 -39.88 10.04
C GLU A 43 16.35 -40.53 11.39
N SER A 44 15.19 -40.13 11.93
CA SER A 44 14.74 -40.47 13.29
C SER A 44 13.48 -41.36 13.33
N GLY A 45 12.99 -41.80 12.18
CA GLY A 45 11.82 -42.66 12.08
C GLY A 45 11.75 -43.44 10.77
N ILE A 46 10.70 -44.25 10.63
CA ILE A 46 10.38 -45.05 9.44
C ILE A 46 9.04 -44.57 8.90
N LEU A 47 9.00 -44.27 7.60
CA LEU A 47 7.76 -43.96 6.90
C LEU A 47 7.15 -45.24 6.36
N VAL A 48 5.82 -45.34 6.43
CA VAL A 48 5.07 -46.50 5.96
C VAL A 48 3.85 -46.08 5.15
N ASP A 49 3.35 -46.98 4.31
CA ASP A 49 1.98 -46.90 3.85
C ASP A 49 1.04 -47.31 4.99
N VAL A 50 0.23 -46.36 5.46
CA VAL A 50 -0.68 -46.60 6.59
C VAL A 50 -1.84 -47.51 6.23
N GLU A 51 -2.12 -47.73 4.94
CA GLU A 51 -3.09 -48.72 4.47
C GLU A 51 -2.53 -50.15 4.53
N ASN A 52 -1.21 -50.30 4.65
CA ASN A 52 -0.53 -51.59 4.71
C ASN A 52 -0.14 -51.96 6.16
N TYR A 53 -1.00 -52.74 6.82
CA TYR A 53 -0.76 -53.19 8.19
C TYR A 53 0.49 -54.06 8.36
N GLU A 54 0.93 -54.77 7.31
CA GLU A 54 2.17 -55.56 7.35
C GLU A 54 3.39 -54.65 7.42
N GLU A 55 3.36 -53.51 6.72
CA GLU A 55 4.45 -52.53 6.71
C GLU A 55 4.59 -51.83 8.06
N ILE A 56 3.46 -51.40 8.65
CA ILE A 56 3.41 -50.87 10.02
C ILE A 56 4.00 -51.90 11.00
N GLY A 57 3.56 -53.15 10.91
CA GLY A 57 4.03 -54.24 11.77
C GLY A 57 5.53 -54.51 11.63
N ALA A 58 6.05 -54.52 10.39
CA ALA A 58 7.47 -54.72 10.12
C ALA A 58 8.32 -53.57 10.66
N ALA A 59 7.89 -52.32 10.48
CA ALA A 59 8.57 -51.14 10.99
C ALA A 59 8.63 -51.14 12.52
N LEU A 60 7.50 -51.45 13.19
CA LEU A 60 7.44 -51.57 14.64
C LEU A 60 8.34 -52.69 15.16
N LYS A 61 8.25 -53.87 14.55
CA LYS A 61 9.09 -55.02 14.92
C LYS A 61 10.57 -54.67 14.78
N LYS A 62 10.98 -54.01 13.69
CA LYS A 62 12.37 -53.57 13.49
C LYS A 62 12.84 -52.66 14.62
N LEU A 63 12.11 -51.59 14.92
CA LEU A 63 12.50 -50.63 15.96
C LEU A 63 12.46 -51.22 17.38
N LEU A 64 11.56 -52.17 17.65
CA LEU A 64 11.44 -52.80 18.97
C LEU A 64 12.45 -53.94 19.20
N THR A 65 12.92 -54.60 18.15
CA THR A 65 13.82 -55.77 18.26
C THR A 65 15.28 -55.46 17.94
N SER A 66 15.57 -54.47 17.11
CA SER A 66 16.93 -54.06 16.76
C SER A 66 17.40 -52.91 17.65
N ARG A 67 18.17 -53.25 18.69
CA ARG A 67 18.76 -52.24 19.59
C ARG A 67 19.67 -51.25 18.85
N VAL A 68 20.43 -51.74 17.87
CA VAL A 68 21.34 -50.93 17.06
C VAL A 68 20.57 -49.89 16.23
N ASP A 69 19.49 -50.30 15.56
CA ASP A 69 18.67 -49.36 14.80
C ASP A 69 18.00 -48.36 15.75
N TRP A 70 17.46 -48.82 16.88
CA TRP A 70 16.79 -47.95 17.85
C TRP A 70 17.72 -46.86 18.38
N GLU A 71 18.95 -47.22 18.79
CA GLU A 71 19.95 -46.27 19.28
C GLU A 71 20.38 -45.29 18.18
N ARG A 72 20.49 -45.74 16.92
CA ARG A 72 20.76 -44.86 15.78
C ARG A 72 19.65 -43.83 15.58
N TYR A 73 18.39 -44.28 15.45
CA TYR A 73 17.24 -43.37 15.24
C TYR A 73 17.05 -42.40 16.41
N SER A 74 17.27 -42.87 17.65
CA SER A 74 17.18 -42.04 18.87
C SER A 74 18.25 -40.95 18.88
N THR A 75 19.51 -41.32 18.64
CA THR A 75 20.65 -40.38 18.62
C THR A 75 20.50 -39.37 17.48
N ASN A 76 20.10 -39.84 16.30
CA ASN A 76 19.84 -39.00 15.16
C ASN A 76 18.72 -37.99 15.44
N GLY A 77 17.61 -38.43 16.03
CA GLY A 77 16.50 -37.56 16.41
C GLY A 77 16.93 -36.39 17.29
N ILE A 78 17.66 -36.65 18.38
CA ILE A 78 18.12 -35.60 19.29
C ILE A 78 19.06 -34.62 18.59
N ASN A 79 20.06 -35.14 17.87
CA ASN A 79 21.11 -34.30 17.29
C ASN A 79 20.60 -33.49 16.10
N ARG A 80 19.83 -34.11 15.21
CA ARG A 80 19.42 -33.49 13.95
C ARG A 80 18.19 -32.61 14.07
N VAL A 81 17.31 -32.86 15.06
CA VAL A 81 16.28 -31.86 15.41
C VAL A 81 16.94 -30.57 15.89
N ARG A 82 18.01 -30.66 16.69
CA ARG A 82 18.79 -29.48 17.11
C ARG A 82 19.43 -28.75 15.94
N GLU A 83 19.93 -29.51 14.97
CA GLU A 83 20.60 -28.99 13.77
C GLU A 83 19.64 -28.33 12.77
N HIS A 84 18.42 -28.84 12.61
CA HIS A 84 17.54 -28.43 11.51
C HIS A 84 16.25 -27.70 11.94
N TYR A 85 15.76 -27.94 13.16
CA TYR A 85 14.42 -27.52 13.57
C TYR A 85 14.39 -26.66 14.85
N THR A 86 15.54 -26.26 15.37
CA THR A 86 15.62 -25.23 16.41
C THR A 86 15.40 -23.84 15.82
N TRP A 87 15.03 -22.89 16.69
CA TRP A 87 14.82 -21.52 16.23
C TRP A 87 16.13 -20.92 15.74
N GLU A 88 17.23 -21.22 16.42
CA GLU A 88 18.58 -20.78 16.07
C GLU A 88 19.01 -21.31 14.70
N ALA A 89 18.81 -22.61 14.43
CA ALA A 89 19.12 -23.20 13.13
C ALA A 89 18.32 -22.57 11.99
N HIS A 90 17.03 -22.34 12.22
CA HIS A 90 16.16 -21.76 11.20
C HIS A 90 16.49 -20.28 10.94
N CYS A 91 16.73 -19.48 11.98
CA CYS A 91 17.20 -18.10 11.85
C CYS A 91 18.53 -18.04 11.07
N LYS A 92 19.48 -18.92 11.39
CA LYS A 92 20.76 -18.98 10.68
C LYS A 92 20.57 -19.27 9.19
N ARG A 93 19.77 -20.28 8.84
CA ARG A 93 19.49 -20.65 7.45
C ARG A 93 18.75 -19.55 6.70
N TYR A 94 17.83 -18.85 7.34
CA TYR A 94 17.17 -17.66 6.76
C TYR A 94 18.16 -16.55 6.43
N ILE A 95 19.06 -16.23 7.36
CA ILE A 95 20.10 -15.21 7.15
C ILE A 95 21.07 -15.64 6.04
N GLU A 96 21.46 -16.90 5.97
CA GLU A 96 22.30 -17.44 4.89
C GLU A 96 21.60 -17.26 3.52
N CYS A 97 20.34 -17.67 3.38
CA CYS A 97 19.60 -17.48 2.13
C CYS A 97 19.44 -16.00 1.73
N ILE A 98 19.20 -15.11 2.70
CA ILE A 98 19.11 -13.66 2.44
C ILE A 98 20.48 -13.13 2.00
N THR A 99 21.56 -13.56 2.65
CA THR A 99 22.92 -13.12 2.33
C THR A 99 23.33 -13.56 0.93
N ASP A 100 23.00 -14.78 0.53
CA ASP A 100 23.26 -15.29 -0.82
C ASP A 100 22.55 -14.45 -1.89
N VAL A 101 21.29 -14.10 -1.67
CA VAL A 101 20.51 -13.25 -2.60
C VAL A 101 21.11 -11.84 -2.70
N ILE A 102 21.54 -11.27 -1.58
CA ILE A 102 22.17 -9.95 -1.55
C ILE A 102 23.55 -9.98 -2.23
N GLY A 103 24.31 -11.08 -2.10
CA GLY A 103 25.66 -11.22 -2.65
C GLY A 103 25.74 -11.46 -4.16
N THR A 104 24.67 -11.95 -4.81
CA THR A 104 24.69 -12.34 -6.24
C THR A 104 24.00 -11.36 -7.19
N THR A 105 23.45 -10.25 -6.69
CA THR A 105 22.81 -9.26 -7.57
C THR A 105 23.87 -8.26 -8.03
N PRO A 106 24.13 -8.10 -9.36
CA PRO A 106 24.87 -6.95 -9.85
C PRO A 106 24.13 -5.72 -9.35
N THR A 107 24.84 -4.85 -8.62
CA THR A 107 24.29 -3.63 -8.05
C THR A 107 23.43 -2.95 -9.12
N PRO A 108 22.09 -2.86 -8.96
CA PRO A 108 21.34 -1.90 -9.75
C PRO A 108 21.98 -0.56 -9.44
N TYR A 109 22.07 0.31 -10.45
CA TYR A 109 22.57 1.66 -10.33
C TYR A 109 21.82 2.40 -9.22
N VAL A 110 22.28 2.26 -7.98
CA VAL A 110 21.82 3.04 -6.84
C VAL A 110 22.53 4.38 -7.04
N GLN A 111 21.83 5.31 -7.67
CA GLN A 111 22.08 6.71 -7.41
C GLN A 111 22.16 6.84 -5.89
N THR A 112 23.27 7.39 -5.41
CA THR A 112 23.46 7.67 -4.00
C THR A 112 22.36 8.64 -3.57
N VAL A 113 21.24 8.10 -3.07
CA VAL A 113 20.22 8.87 -2.38
C VAL A 113 20.95 9.48 -1.17
N PRO A 114 21.01 10.81 -1.02
CA PRO A 114 21.50 11.41 0.19
C PRO A 114 20.74 10.78 1.36
N LYS A 115 21.43 10.45 2.46
CA LYS A 115 20.79 10.06 3.71
C LYS A 115 19.97 11.27 4.24
N GLY A 116 18.81 11.51 3.65
CA GLY A 116 17.74 12.26 4.31
C GLY A 116 17.29 11.47 5.53
N GLU A 117 16.82 12.16 6.57
CA GLU A 117 16.18 11.48 7.70
C GLU A 117 15.13 10.49 7.15
N PRO A 118 15.03 9.27 7.70
CA PRO A 118 13.98 8.35 7.26
C PRO A 118 12.64 9.06 7.47
N HIS A 119 11.93 9.39 6.38
CA HIS A 119 10.68 10.18 6.39
C HIS A 119 9.69 9.70 7.44
N GLY A 120 9.72 8.40 7.78
CA GLY A 120 8.90 7.84 8.85
C GLY A 120 9.14 8.43 10.24
N LYS A 121 10.36 8.84 10.61
CA LYS A 121 10.64 9.48 11.90
C LYS A 121 9.93 10.83 11.98
N ARG A 122 10.10 11.67 10.94
CA ARG A 122 9.43 12.96 10.81
C ARG A 122 7.91 12.82 10.76
N LEU A 123 7.37 12.01 9.85
CA LEU A 123 5.92 11.82 9.72
C LEU A 123 5.27 11.30 11.01
N SER A 124 5.98 10.51 11.81
CA SER A 124 5.49 10.02 13.10
C SER A 124 5.49 11.06 14.23
N SER A 125 6.23 12.17 14.08
CA SER A 125 6.29 13.25 15.07
C SER A 125 5.36 14.42 14.76
N LEU A 126 4.76 14.45 13.57
CA LEU A 126 3.87 15.53 13.15
C LEU A 126 2.57 15.55 13.95
N SER A 127 2.04 16.76 14.14
CA SER A 127 0.78 17.01 14.85
C SER A 127 -0.39 17.30 13.91
N GLY A 128 -0.10 17.59 12.64
CA GLY A 128 -1.07 17.80 11.57
C GLY A 128 -0.42 17.73 10.19
N MET A 129 -1.23 17.80 9.14
CA MET A 129 -0.75 17.86 7.76
C MET A 129 -1.61 18.82 6.92
N LEU A 130 -0.98 19.45 5.93
CA LEU A 130 -1.65 20.04 4.77
C LEU A 130 -1.48 19.08 3.59
N ILE A 131 -2.58 18.71 2.94
CA ILE A 131 -2.60 17.94 1.69
C ILE A 131 -3.45 18.69 0.65
N THR A 132 -2.83 19.20 -0.41
CA THR A 132 -3.52 20.05 -1.40
C THR A 132 -3.52 19.43 -2.80
N ASP A 133 -4.54 19.71 -3.61
CA ASP A 133 -4.38 19.57 -5.06
C ASP A 133 -3.32 20.54 -5.58
N ILE A 134 -2.76 20.24 -6.75
CA ILE A 134 -1.75 21.09 -7.39
C ILE A 134 -2.45 22.14 -8.25
N ASP A 135 -3.08 21.70 -9.33
CA ASP A 135 -3.56 22.55 -10.41
C ASP A 135 -4.73 23.40 -9.93
N ASN A 136 -4.70 24.70 -10.20
CA ASN A 136 -5.72 25.65 -9.77
C ASN A 136 -6.01 25.66 -8.24
N THR A 137 -5.16 25.04 -7.42
CA THR A 137 -5.33 25.02 -5.96
C THR A 137 -4.05 25.49 -5.28
N LEU A 138 -2.94 24.77 -5.44
CA LEU A 138 -1.64 25.18 -4.90
C LEU A 138 -0.97 26.20 -5.83
N ILE A 139 -1.06 25.98 -7.15
CA ILE A 139 -0.41 26.80 -8.17
C ILE A 139 -1.44 27.64 -8.93
N GLY A 140 -1.00 28.80 -9.43
CA GLY A 140 -1.82 29.76 -10.19
C GLY A 140 -1.66 31.21 -9.76
N ASP A 141 -1.09 31.45 -8.57
CA ASP A 141 -0.70 32.76 -8.08
C ASP A 141 0.65 32.67 -7.34
N ASP A 142 1.71 33.16 -7.98
CA ASP A 142 3.10 33.00 -7.50
C ASP A 142 3.32 33.73 -6.17
N ASP A 143 2.72 34.90 -5.99
CA ASP A 143 2.89 35.74 -4.80
C ASP A 143 2.34 35.03 -3.55
N SER A 144 1.11 34.50 -3.60
CA SER A 144 0.54 33.77 -2.47
C SER A 144 1.21 32.42 -2.24
N LEU A 145 1.72 31.78 -3.30
CA LEU A 145 2.48 30.54 -3.18
C LEU A 145 3.81 30.75 -2.44
N GLU A 146 4.51 31.87 -2.66
CA GLU A 146 5.70 32.22 -1.88
C GLU A 146 5.39 32.44 -0.40
N VAL A 147 4.26 33.09 -0.08
CA VAL A 147 3.82 33.24 1.32
C VAL A 147 3.51 31.88 1.94
N LEU A 148 2.84 30.99 1.21
CA LEU A 148 2.55 29.64 1.69
C LEU A 148 3.83 28.84 1.94
N LYS A 149 4.83 28.91 1.05
CA LYS A 149 6.15 28.27 1.24
C LYS A 149 6.81 28.73 2.55
N GLN A 150 6.80 30.04 2.83
CA GLN A 150 7.35 30.58 4.08
C GLN A 150 6.63 30.04 5.31
N VAL A 151 5.29 29.97 5.27
CA VAL A 151 4.49 29.40 6.37
C VAL A 151 4.78 27.91 6.56
N LEU A 152 4.93 27.14 5.48
CA LEU A 152 5.26 25.72 5.58
C LEU A 152 6.63 25.49 6.21
N GLU A 153 7.62 26.34 5.89
CA GLU A 153 8.94 26.26 6.53
C GLU A 153 8.88 26.69 8.00
N GLU A 154 8.10 27.72 8.35
CA GLU A 154 7.90 28.18 9.73
C GLU A 154 7.27 27.08 10.62
N TYR A 155 6.32 26.31 10.09
CA TYR A 155 5.60 25.26 10.83
C TYR A 155 6.15 23.84 10.61
N LYS A 156 7.28 23.72 9.90
CA LYS A 156 7.83 22.44 9.42
C LYS A 156 7.97 21.36 10.48
N GLU A 157 8.32 21.72 11.72
CA GLU A 157 8.49 20.73 12.81
C GLU A 157 7.17 20.09 13.26
N THR A 158 6.03 20.73 13.01
CA THR A 158 4.72 20.33 13.55
C THR A 158 3.68 20.00 12.48
N LEU A 159 3.82 20.59 11.29
CA LEU A 159 2.92 20.46 10.16
C LEU A 159 3.64 19.78 8.99
N GLY A 160 3.08 18.65 8.54
CA GLY A 160 3.54 17.99 7.31
C GLY A 160 2.94 18.63 6.07
N PHE A 161 3.66 18.55 4.96
CA PHE A 161 3.19 19.04 3.67
C PHE A 161 3.11 17.93 2.64
N GLY A 162 1.97 17.80 1.98
CA GLY A 162 1.76 16.85 0.89
C GLY A 162 0.85 17.39 -0.20
N VAL A 163 0.81 16.68 -1.32
CA VAL A 163 -0.10 16.96 -2.43
C VAL A 163 -0.93 15.74 -2.80
N ALA A 164 -2.13 15.96 -3.33
CA ALA A 164 -3.01 14.94 -3.86
C ALA A 164 -3.55 15.34 -5.22
N THR A 165 -2.99 14.78 -6.29
CA THR A 165 -3.19 15.25 -7.67
C THR A 165 -3.67 14.14 -8.62
N GLY A 166 -4.31 14.56 -9.71
CA GLY A 166 -4.59 13.70 -10.86
C GLY A 166 -3.34 13.40 -11.72
N ARG A 167 -2.29 14.22 -11.61
CA ARG A 167 -1.03 14.04 -12.33
C ARG A 167 -0.36 12.70 -11.96
N TYR A 168 0.34 12.12 -12.94
CA TYR A 168 1.30 11.04 -12.66
C TYR A 168 2.51 11.61 -11.89
N LEU A 169 3.27 10.74 -11.21
CA LEU A 169 4.32 11.15 -10.27
C LEU A 169 5.31 12.13 -10.90
N GLU A 170 5.88 11.78 -12.05
CA GLU A 170 6.94 12.55 -12.69
C GLU A 170 6.44 13.95 -13.09
N SER A 171 5.20 14.06 -13.58
CA SER A 171 4.57 15.36 -13.88
C SER A 171 4.22 16.16 -12.62
N ALA A 172 3.86 15.50 -11.52
CA ALA A 172 3.63 16.16 -10.24
C ALA A 172 4.95 16.74 -9.69
N VAL A 173 6.04 15.97 -9.72
CA VAL A 173 7.36 16.42 -9.27
C VAL A 173 7.88 17.57 -10.13
N GLU A 174 7.73 17.50 -11.45
CA GLU A 174 8.06 18.59 -12.37
C GLU A 174 7.30 19.88 -12.02
N ALA A 175 5.98 19.80 -11.85
CA ALA A 175 5.17 20.95 -11.47
C ALA A 175 5.59 21.56 -10.12
N LEU A 176 5.97 20.73 -9.14
CA LEU A 176 6.46 21.22 -7.84
C LEU A 176 7.81 21.95 -7.98
N HIS A 177 8.75 21.37 -8.73
CA HIS A 177 10.06 21.98 -8.98
C HIS A 177 9.96 23.30 -9.75
N ASP A 178 9.13 23.35 -10.81
CA ASP A 178 8.92 24.55 -11.61
C ASP A 178 8.37 25.72 -10.78
N ASN A 179 7.67 25.41 -9.68
CA ASN A 179 7.12 26.38 -8.74
C ASN A 179 7.98 26.56 -7.48
N GLY A 180 9.23 26.08 -7.48
CA GLY A 180 10.20 26.28 -6.41
C GLY A 180 9.91 25.51 -5.12
N ILE A 181 9.15 24.43 -5.18
CA ILE A 181 8.94 23.50 -4.06
C ILE A 181 9.98 22.39 -4.18
N GLU A 182 11.03 22.44 -3.37
CA GLU A 182 12.14 21.47 -3.41
C GLU A 182 11.96 20.28 -2.44
N THR A 183 11.12 20.43 -1.41
CA THR A 183 10.89 19.39 -0.40
C THR A 183 9.41 19.22 -0.09
N ILE A 184 8.99 17.96 0.06
CA ILE A 184 7.63 17.58 0.42
C ILE A 184 7.64 16.29 1.23
N ASP A 185 6.67 16.09 2.12
CA ASP A 185 6.58 14.88 2.93
C ASP A 185 5.91 13.72 2.18
N THR A 186 4.88 14.01 1.37
CA THR A 186 4.17 12.99 0.61
C THR A 186 3.53 13.49 -0.68
N ILE A 187 3.51 12.65 -1.70
CA ILE A 187 2.81 12.86 -2.97
C ILE A 187 1.81 11.73 -3.16
N ILE A 188 0.53 12.08 -3.25
CA ILE A 188 -0.55 11.20 -3.68
C ILE A 188 -0.82 11.49 -5.16
N SER A 189 -0.37 10.63 -6.06
CA SER A 189 -0.46 10.84 -7.51
C SER A 189 -1.52 9.93 -8.15
N SER A 190 -1.78 10.16 -9.44
CA SER A 190 -2.66 9.33 -10.27
C SER A 190 -4.03 9.12 -9.62
N VAL A 191 -4.62 10.20 -9.10
CA VAL A 191 -5.96 10.23 -8.45
C VAL A 191 -6.02 9.31 -7.21
N GLY A 192 -4.91 9.20 -6.47
CA GLY A 192 -4.83 8.44 -5.23
C GLY A 192 -4.58 6.95 -5.41
N THR A 193 -4.13 6.53 -6.59
CA THR A 193 -3.70 5.14 -6.84
C THR A 193 -2.26 4.89 -6.39
N GLU A 194 -1.46 5.94 -6.26
CA GLU A 194 -0.06 5.84 -5.84
C GLU A 194 0.21 6.84 -4.71
N ILE A 195 1.07 6.43 -3.76
CA ILE A 195 1.53 7.26 -2.66
C ILE A 195 3.04 7.16 -2.61
N TYR A 196 3.72 8.30 -2.58
CA TYR A 196 5.17 8.40 -2.44
C TYR A 196 5.51 9.30 -1.25
N TYR A 197 6.69 9.10 -0.68
CA TYR A 197 7.32 9.98 0.30
C TYR A 197 8.50 10.68 -0.33
N GLY A 198 8.75 11.93 0.07
CA GLY A 198 9.72 12.79 -0.59
C GLY A 198 9.28 13.17 -2.00
N MET A 199 10.23 13.49 -2.88
CA MET A 199 9.99 13.83 -4.28
C MET A 199 9.85 12.60 -5.16
N GLY A 200 9.07 11.62 -4.70
CA GLY A 200 8.92 10.33 -5.37
C GLY A 200 9.95 9.27 -4.95
N ASP A 201 10.81 9.58 -3.98
CA ASP A 201 11.95 8.74 -3.58
C ASP A 201 11.52 7.36 -3.06
N PHE A 202 10.40 7.31 -2.32
CA PHE A 202 9.96 6.09 -1.64
C PHE A 202 8.48 5.80 -1.89
N PRO A 203 8.13 4.80 -2.72
CA PRO A 203 6.75 4.36 -2.90
C PRO A 203 6.21 3.67 -1.65
N ASP A 204 4.94 3.90 -1.35
CA ASP A 204 4.22 3.23 -0.28
C ASP A 204 3.78 1.81 -0.68
N LYS A 205 4.63 0.84 -0.34
CA LYS A 205 4.35 -0.59 -0.60
C LYS A 205 3.09 -1.10 0.11
N GLY A 206 2.74 -0.53 1.27
CA GLY A 206 1.56 -0.92 2.03
C GLY A 206 0.27 -0.50 1.32
N TRP A 207 0.25 0.73 0.78
CA TRP A 207 -0.86 1.21 -0.03
C TRP A 207 -1.02 0.40 -1.31
N ALA A 208 0.06 0.19 -2.07
CA ALA A 208 0.04 -0.62 -3.28
C ALA A 208 -0.48 -2.04 -3.02
N SER A 209 -0.05 -2.68 -1.92
CA SER A 209 -0.56 -3.98 -1.51
C SER A 209 -2.06 -3.96 -1.17
N ALA A 210 -2.54 -2.88 -0.54
CA ALA A 210 -3.97 -2.74 -0.19
C ALA A 210 -4.86 -2.59 -1.43
N LEU A 211 -4.38 -1.90 -2.47
CA LEU A 211 -5.07 -1.76 -3.76
C LEU A 211 -5.07 -3.08 -4.53
N ARG A 212 -3.92 -3.76 -4.62
CA ARG A 212 -3.72 -4.99 -5.41
C ARG A 212 -4.66 -6.13 -5.01
N ALA A 213 -5.04 -6.23 -3.73
CA ALA A 213 -5.82 -7.35 -3.17
C ALA A 213 -7.07 -7.73 -3.99
N LYS A 214 -7.80 -6.74 -4.55
CA LYS A 214 -9.03 -6.96 -5.33
C LYS A 214 -8.97 -6.37 -6.74
N TRP A 215 -7.79 -5.91 -7.17
CA TRP A 215 -7.61 -5.29 -8.47
C TRP A 215 -7.39 -6.35 -9.55
N ARG A 216 -8.18 -6.31 -10.62
CA ARG A 216 -8.14 -7.26 -11.75
C ARG A 216 -8.30 -6.48 -13.06
N PRO A 217 -7.21 -5.85 -13.55
CA PRO A 217 -7.26 -4.99 -14.73
C PRO A 217 -7.59 -5.79 -16.01
N ASP A 218 -7.16 -7.05 -16.09
CA ASP A 218 -7.50 -8.00 -17.14
C ASP A 218 -9.01 -8.08 -17.38
N ARG A 219 -9.80 -8.23 -16.30
CA ARG A 219 -11.26 -8.30 -16.39
C ARG A 219 -11.91 -6.99 -16.81
N ILE A 220 -11.29 -5.87 -16.47
CA ILE A 220 -11.76 -4.53 -16.84
C ILE A 220 -11.53 -4.32 -18.34
N LEU A 221 -10.33 -4.62 -18.82
CA LEU A 221 -9.97 -4.54 -20.23
C LEU A 221 -10.90 -5.42 -21.09
N GLU A 222 -11.11 -6.68 -20.70
CA GLU A 222 -12.02 -7.60 -21.40
C GLU A 222 -13.48 -7.11 -21.41
N ALA A 223 -13.96 -6.54 -20.31
CA ALA A 223 -15.32 -6.05 -20.20
C ALA A 223 -15.55 -4.82 -21.09
N LEU A 224 -14.62 -3.86 -21.04
CA LEU A 224 -14.76 -2.58 -21.71
C LEU A 224 -14.38 -2.63 -23.20
N ALA A 225 -13.62 -3.63 -23.64
CA ALA A 225 -13.34 -3.87 -25.07
C ALA A 225 -14.62 -4.09 -25.92
N LYS A 226 -15.76 -4.37 -25.29
CA LYS A 226 -17.05 -4.53 -25.97
C LYS A 226 -17.73 -3.19 -26.32
N LEU A 227 -17.28 -2.09 -25.73
CA LEU A 227 -17.88 -0.77 -25.90
C LEU A 227 -17.17 -0.05 -27.04
N PRO A 228 -17.83 0.18 -28.20
CA PRO A 228 -17.17 0.71 -29.39
C PRO A 228 -16.77 2.19 -29.26
N PHE A 229 -17.30 2.89 -28.25
CA PHE A 229 -17.07 4.31 -27.99
C PHE A 229 -16.00 4.57 -26.92
N LEU A 230 -15.32 3.53 -26.43
CA LEU A 230 -14.18 3.67 -25.51
C LEU A 230 -12.89 3.23 -26.19
N TYR A 231 -11.92 4.13 -26.23
CA TYR A 231 -10.61 3.88 -26.81
C TYR A 231 -9.56 3.80 -25.68
N LEU A 232 -8.86 2.67 -25.57
CA LEU A 232 -7.82 2.52 -24.56
C LEU A 232 -6.67 3.47 -24.87
N GLN A 233 -6.23 4.26 -23.89
CA GLN A 233 -5.06 5.13 -24.08
C GLN A 233 -3.78 4.29 -24.18
N GLU A 234 -2.93 4.57 -25.16
CA GLU A 234 -1.70 3.80 -25.41
C GLU A 234 -0.47 4.32 -24.64
N ASP A 235 -0.56 5.51 -24.05
CA ASP A 235 0.56 6.12 -23.31
C ASP A 235 0.81 5.37 -21.98
N GLU A 236 2.03 4.84 -21.80
CA GLU A 236 2.47 4.22 -20.55
C GLU A 236 2.46 5.18 -19.36
N LYS A 237 2.41 6.50 -19.59
CA LYS A 237 2.26 7.50 -18.52
C LYS A 237 0.83 7.57 -17.99
N THR A 238 -0.17 7.27 -18.83
CA THR A 238 -1.58 7.30 -18.43
C THR A 238 -2.07 5.91 -17.98
N GLN A 239 -1.52 4.84 -18.55
CA GLN A 239 -1.71 3.47 -18.08
C GLN A 239 -0.75 3.13 -16.93
N ARG A 240 -1.28 2.89 -15.73
CA ARG A 240 -0.46 2.55 -14.54
C ARG A 240 -0.93 1.24 -13.93
N GLU A 241 -0.16 0.67 -13.00
CA GLU A 241 -0.50 -0.60 -12.35
C GLU A 241 -1.94 -0.63 -11.81
N PHE A 242 -2.38 0.49 -11.21
CA PHE A 242 -3.69 0.64 -10.58
C PHE A 242 -4.59 1.64 -11.31
N LYS A 243 -4.36 1.89 -12.59
CA LYS A 243 -5.13 2.84 -13.39
C LYS A 243 -5.24 2.36 -14.83
N VAL A 244 -6.47 2.11 -15.29
CA VAL A 244 -6.77 1.84 -16.70
C VAL A 244 -7.53 3.04 -17.27
N SER A 245 -6.94 3.71 -18.26
CA SER A 245 -7.48 4.95 -18.83
C SER A 245 -8.02 4.78 -20.25
N TYR A 246 -9.13 5.43 -20.53
CA TYR A 246 -9.76 5.43 -21.85
C TYR A 246 -10.13 6.86 -22.28
N ASP A 247 -10.13 7.09 -23.58
CA ASP A 247 -10.77 8.23 -24.22
C ASP A 247 -12.19 7.85 -24.63
N LEU A 248 -13.16 8.67 -24.23
CA LEU A 248 -14.54 8.58 -24.68
C LEU A 248 -14.67 9.25 -26.04
N ASP A 249 -15.33 8.55 -26.98
CA ASP A 249 -15.66 9.10 -28.28
C ASP A 249 -16.45 10.41 -28.16
N SER A 250 -15.99 11.44 -28.87
CA SER A 250 -16.65 12.76 -28.90
C SER A 250 -18.07 12.73 -29.46
N GLU A 251 -18.45 11.67 -30.19
CA GLU A 251 -19.80 11.50 -30.73
C GLU A 251 -20.82 10.98 -29.70
N VAL A 252 -20.36 10.49 -28.53
CA VAL A 252 -21.22 9.93 -27.49
C VAL A 252 -21.19 10.79 -26.24
N THR A 253 -22.37 11.12 -25.72
CA THR A 253 -22.46 11.93 -24.49
C THR A 253 -22.06 11.12 -23.25
N PRO A 254 -21.44 11.72 -22.23
CA PRO A 254 -21.11 11.03 -20.98
C PRO A 254 -22.33 10.43 -20.28
N GLU A 255 -23.49 11.11 -20.37
CA GLU A 255 -24.76 10.66 -19.80
C GLU A 255 -25.27 9.36 -20.44
N GLU A 256 -24.96 9.14 -21.72
CA GLU A 256 -25.27 7.90 -22.44
C GLU A 256 -24.20 6.82 -22.22
N ALA A 257 -22.92 7.21 -22.22
CA ALA A 257 -21.79 6.29 -22.13
C ALA A 257 -21.60 5.69 -20.73
N LEU A 258 -21.50 6.52 -19.69
CA LEU A 258 -21.10 6.09 -18.35
C LEU A 258 -22.01 5.01 -17.74
N PRO A 259 -23.35 5.05 -17.90
CA PRO A 259 -24.21 3.96 -17.45
C PRO A 259 -23.89 2.60 -18.09
N LEU A 260 -23.51 2.59 -19.37
CA LEU A 260 -23.12 1.36 -20.09
C LEU A 260 -21.75 0.85 -19.61
N VAL A 261 -20.79 1.75 -19.35
CA VAL A 261 -19.51 1.41 -18.72
C VAL A 261 -19.76 0.74 -17.37
N HIS A 262 -20.59 1.36 -16.52
CA HIS A 262 -20.96 0.80 -15.23
C HIS A 262 -21.64 -0.57 -15.36
N HIS A 263 -22.51 -0.74 -16.36
CA HIS A 263 -23.18 -2.01 -16.63
C HIS A 263 -22.18 -3.13 -16.93
N GLU A 264 -21.28 -2.94 -17.90
CA GLU A 264 -20.30 -3.96 -18.30
C GLU A 264 -19.35 -4.34 -17.15
N LEU A 265 -18.85 -3.35 -16.41
CA LEU A 265 -17.99 -3.60 -15.26
C LEU A 265 -18.71 -4.36 -14.14
N THR A 266 -20.01 -4.08 -13.94
CA THR A 266 -20.84 -4.81 -12.97
C THR A 266 -21.07 -6.25 -13.40
N GLN A 267 -21.35 -6.50 -14.69
CA GLN A 267 -21.50 -7.87 -15.23
C GLN A 267 -20.20 -8.66 -15.08
N ALA A 268 -19.05 -8.02 -15.29
CA ALA A 268 -17.73 -8.61 -15.07
C ALA A 268 -17.37 -8.83 -13.59
N LYS A 269 -18.23 -8.40 -12.65
CA LYS A 269 -17.99 -8.40 -11.20
C LYS A 269 -16.68 -7.67 -10.86
N ALA A 270 -16.34 -6.63 -11.62
CA ALA A 270 -15.18 -5.81 -11.37
C ALA A 270 -15.40 -4.98 -10.11
N ASN A 271 -14.33 -4.81 -9.32
CA ASN A 271 -14.37 -4.00 -8.11
C ASN A 271 -13.57 -2.72 -8.35
N TYR A 272 -14.27 -1.68 -8.79
CA TYR A 272 -13.67 -0.47 -9.34
C TYR A 272 -14.19 0.82 -8.69
N ASN A 273 -13.44 1.89 -8.93
CA ASN A 273 -13.88 3.27 -8.85
C ASN A 273 -13.74 3.86 -10.25
N LEU A 274 -14.72 4.63 -10.72
CA LEU A 274 -14.69 5.28 -12.02
C LEU A 274 -14.54 6.78 -11.81
N VAL A 275 -13.57 7.38 -12.50
CA VAL A 275 -13.37 8.83 -12.52
C VAL A 275 -13.53 9.29 -13.95
N PHE A 276 -14.44 10.23 -14.16
CA PHE A 276 -14.62 10.90 -15.44
C PHE A 276 -14.09 12.32 -15.33
N SER A 277 -13.28 12.77 -16.29
CA SER A 277 -12.67 14.09 -16.24
C SER A 277 -12.53 14.74 -17.62
N HIS A 278 -12.47 16.07 -17.66
CA HIS A 278 -12.25 16.88 -18.86
C HIS A 278 -13.22 16.59 -20.01
N GLY A 279 -14.40 16.04 -19.72
CA GLY A 279 -15.43 15.74 -20.71
C GLY A 279 -15.12 14.57 -21.66
N THR A 280 -14.00 13.87 -21.51
CA THR A 280 -13.64 12.74 -22.39
C THR A 280 -12.87 11.62 -21.70
N TYR A 281 -12.09 11.89 -20.65
CA TYR A 281 -11.25 10.86 -20.03
C TYR A 281 -12.04 10.00 -19.04
N VAL A 282 -11.97 8.68 -19.21
CA VAL A 282 -12.57 7.68 -18.33
C VAL A 282 -11.47 6.84 -17.68
N ASP A 283 -11.27 7.05 -16.39
CA ASP A 283 -10.28 6.34 -15.59
C ASP A 283 -10.97 5.27 -14.72
N ILE A 284 -10.55 4.02 -14.89
CA ILE A 284 -10.97 2.90 -14.05
C ILE A 284 -9.85 2.58 -13.05
N LEU A 285 -10.17 2.72 -11.77
CA LEU A 285 -9.25 2.55 -10.65
C LEU A 285 -9.73 1.42 -9.73
N PRO A 286 -8.90 0.87 -8.83
CA PRO A 286 -9.36 0.01 -7.75
C PRO A 286 -10.45 0.73 -6.93
N SER A 287 -11.48 0.00 -6.47
CA SER A 287 -12.55 0.63 -5.66
C SER A 287 -12.08 1.29 -4.36
N ARG A 288 -10.86 0.98 -3.90
CA ARG A 288 -10.20 1.62 -2.75
C ARG A 288 -9.36 2.84 -3.10
N ALA A 289 -9.10 3.09 -4.37
CA ALA A 289 -8.30 4.22 -4.82
C ALA A 289 -9.19 5.48 -4.96
N SER A 290 -8.76 6.53 -4.28
CA SER A 290 -9.22 7.92 -4.44
C SER A 290 -8.33 8.82 -3.56
N LYS A 291 -8.30 10.13 -3.81
CA LYS A 291 -7.50 11.07 -3.01
C LYS A 291 -7.88 10.98 -1.52
N GLY A 292 -9.17 11.04 -1.20
CA GLY A 292 -9.66 10.95 0.18
C GLY A 292 -9.40 9.61 0.87
N LYS A 293 -9.39 8.49 0.14
CA LYS A 293 -9.05 7.17 0.72
C LYS A 293 -7.56 7.03 0.98
N ALA A 294 -6.70 7.57 0.10
CA ALA A 294 -5.27 7.66 0.33
C ALA A 294 -4.93 8.50 1.57
N ILE A 295 -5.62 9.63 1.77
CA ILE A 295 -5.46 10.47 2.97
C ILE A 295 -5.90 9.73 4.24
N LYS A 296 -7.02 8.98 4.21
CA LYS A 296 -7.45 8.14 5.34
C LYS A 296 -6.43 7.05 5.68
N TYR A 297 -5.78 6.48 4.65
CA TYR A 297 -4.70 5.54 4.83
C TYR A 297 -3.49 6.20 5.52
N LEU A 298 -3.06 7.37 5.06
CA LEU A 298 -1.98 8.14 5.68
C LEU A 298 -2.28 8.53 7.13
N SER A 299 -3.49 9.02 7.41
CA SER A 299 -3.98 9.32 8.76
C SER A 299 -3.81 8.11 9.70
N THR A 300 -4.23 6.93 9.26
CA THR A 300 -4.12 5.70 10.06
C THR A 300 -2.66 5.27 10.22
N LYS A 301 -1.88 5.32 9.14
CA LYS A 301 -0.48 4.88 9.11
C LYS A 301 0.41 5.72 10.02
N TRP A 302 0.24 7.05 9.96
CA TRP A 302 1.06 8.01 10.69
C TRP A 302 0.43 8.48 12.00
N ARG A 303 -0.77 7.98 12.33
CA ARG A 303 -1.53 8.29 13.56
C ARG A 303 -1.85 9.78 13.71
N ILE A 304 -2.06 10.46 12.58
CA ILE A 304 -2.49 11.87 12.54
C ILE A 304 -4.01 11.87 12.41
N PRO A 305 -4.78 12.41 13.38
CA PRO A 305 -6.23 12.46 13.30
C PRO A 305 -6.70 13.19 12.04
N LEU A 306 -7.79 12.71 11.41
CA LEU A 306 -8.31 13.34 10.18
C LEU A 306 -8.65 14.82 10.39
N GLU A 307 -9.14 15.18 11.57
CA GLU A 307 -9.47 16.55 11.97
C GLU A 307 -8.23 17.47 12.05
N LYS A 308 -7.03 16.89 12.04
CA LYS A 308 -5.73 17.59 11.99
C LYS A 308 -5.08 17.54 10.61
N ILE A 309 -5.77 17.00 9.61
CA ILE A 309 -5.35 17.04 8.21
C ILE A 309 -6.21 18.07 7.49
N ALA A 310 -5.59 19.20 7.15
CA ALA A 310 -6.14 20.17 6.21
C ALA A 310 -6.04 19.62 4.79
N THR A 311 -7.14 19.73 4.05
CA THR A 311 -7.18 19.35 2.65
C THR A 311 -7.66 20.51 1.80
N ALA A 312 -7.00 20.82 0.69
CA ALA A 312 -7.40 21.92 -0.19
C ALA A 312 -7.61 21.44 -1.63
N GLY A 313 -8.61 21.99 -2.33
CA GLY A 313 -8.96 21.62 -3.70
C GLY A 313 -9.97 22.59 -4.33
N ASP A 314 -10.13 22.48 -5.64
CA ASP A 314 -10.91 23.40 -6.48
C ASP A 314 -11.96 22.67 -7.35
N SER A 315 -11.84 21.36 -7.57
CA SER A 315 -12.64 20.64 -8.57
C SER A 315 -13.41 19.43 -8.00
N GLY A 316 -14.31 18.86 -8.80
CA GLY A 316 -15.13 17.71 -8.40
C GLY A 316 -14.32 16.47 -8.01
N ASN A 317 -13.10 16.29 -8.55
CA ASN A 317 -12.23 15.16 -8.22
C ASN A 317 -11.62 15.26 -6.80
N ASP A 318 -11.66 16.45 -6.18
CA ASP A 318 -11.18 16.74 -4.83
C ASP A 318 -12.24 16.49 -3.77
N ARG A 319 -13.51 16.39 -4.20
CA ARG A 319 -14.66 16.29 -3.30
C ARG A 319 -14.50 15.24 -2.21
N ASP A 320 -13.88 14.10 -2.52
CA ASP A 320 -13.76 12.99 -1.59
C ASP A 320 -12.67 13.20 -0.51
N MET A 321 -11.66 14.03 -0.78
CA MET A 321 -10.67 14.46 0.21
C MET A 321 -11.13 15.66 1.02
N LEU A 322 -11.88 16.57 0.40
CA LEU A 322 -12.45 17.75 1.03
C LEU A 322 -13.56 17.42 2.03
N THR A 323 -14.37 16.40 1.73
CA THR A 323 -15.54 16.05 2.55
C THR A 323 -15.23 15.02 3.63
N GLY A 324 -15.94 15.10 4.76
CA GLY A 324 -15.83 14.17 5.88
C GLY A 324 -15.28 14.86 7.12
N LYS A 325 -14.23 14.28 7.70
CA LYS A 325 -13.63 14.71 8.98
C LYS A 325 -12.38 15.57 8.82
N THR A 326 -11.87 15.72 7.60
CA THR A 326 -10.74 16.59 7.29
C THR A 326 -11.13 18.05 7.47
N ALA A 327 -10.13 18.89 7.71
CA ALA A 327 -10.27 20.35 7.66
C ALA A 327 -10.29 20.78 6.17
N GLY A 328 -11.43 20.58 5.52
CA GLY A 328 -11.57 20.76 4.06
C GLY A 328 -11.73 22.21 3.63
N ILE A 329 -10.82 22.68 2.79
CA ILE A 329 -10.70 24.04 2.28
C ILE A 329 -11.03 24.04 0.78
N VAL A 330 -12.04 24.80 0.39
CA VAL A 330 -12.41 25.01 -1.01
C VAL A 330 -11.95 26.40 -1.42
N VAL A 331 -11.01 26.49 -2.37
CA VAL A 331 -10.47 27.77 -2.85
C VAL A 331 -11.51 28.55 -3.68
N ALA A 332 -11.38 29.88 -3.77
CA ALA A 332 -12.40 30.71 -4.39
C ALA A 332 -12.55 30.48 -5.91
N ASN A 333 -11.46 30.13 -6.60
CA ASN A 333 -11.40 29.85 -8.04
C ASN A 333 -11.85 28.42 -8.41
N ARG A 334 -12.64 27.78 -7.54
CA ARG A 334 -13.23 26.45 -7.74
C ARG A 334 -14.15 26.35 -8.94
N ASP A 335 -14.32 25.13 -9.41
CA ASP A 335 -15.34 24.75 -10.39
C ASP A 335 -16.76 24.74 -9.80
N ALA A 336 -17.74 25.00 -10.68
CA ALA A 336 -19.15 25.00 -10.32
C ALA A 336 -19.65 23.64 -9.76
N GLU A 337 -18.94 22.55 -10.06
CA GLU A 337 -19.22 21.22 -9.53
C GLU A 337 -19.17 21.16 -7.98
N LEU A 338 -18.35 22.03 -7.36
CA LEU A 338 -18.21 22.09 -5.90
C LEU A 338 -19.25 22.99 -5.22
N ASP A 339 -20.03 23.79 -5.95
CA ASP A 339 -21.01 24.71 -5.36
C ASP A 339 -22.11 23.99 -4.57
N GLY A 340 -22.43 22.75 -4.96
CA GLY A 340 -23.36 21.89 -4.24
C GLY A 340 -22.91 21.57 -2.81
N LEU A 341 -21.60 21.61 -2.51
CA LEU A 341 -21.06 21.30 -1.19
C LEU A 341 -21.35 22.38 -0.14
N LYS A 342 -21.56 23.63 -0.57
CA LYS A 342 -21.77 24.78 0.33
C LYS A 342 -22.99 24.62 1.24
N ARG A 343 -23.96 23.80 0.81
CA ARG A 343 -25.20 23.51 1.55
C ARG A 343 -25.14 22.21 2.37
N ALA A 344 -24.12 21.38 2.16
CA ALA A 344 -24.11 19.98 2.58
C ALA A 344 -23.18 19.65 3.75
N SER A 345 -22.16 20.48 4.03
CA SER A 345 -21.18 20.17 5.08
C SER A 345 -20.91 21.36 5.99
N GLY A 346 -21.09 21.18 7.30
CA GLY A 346 -20.75 22.20 8.31
C GLY A 346 -19.26 22.26 8.66
N THR A 347 -18.44 21.36 8.11
CA THR A 347 -17.00 21.28 8.38
C THR A 347 -16.13 21.83 7.26
N LEU A 348 -16.70 22.22 6.12
CA LEU A 348 -15.96 22.79 4.98
C LEU A 348 -15.80 24.30 5.14
N TYR A 349 -14.60 24.79 4.84
CA TYR A 349 -14.31 26.20 4.71
C TYR A 349 -14.31 26.58 3.23
N PHE A 350 -15.11 27.57 2.86
CA PHE A 350 -15.08 28.17 1.53
C PHE A 350 -14.29 29.47 1.61
N ALA A 351 -13.09 29.46 1.03
CA ALA A 351 -12.23 30.64 1.02
C ALA A 351 -12.82 31.75 0.14
N ASN A 352 -12.52 32.99 0.50
CA ASN A 352 -12.84 34.17 -0.30
C ASN A 352 -11.77 34.44 -1.37
N THR A 353 -10.58 33.89 -1.18
CA THR A 353 -9.43 34.01 -2.07
C THR A 353 -9.12 32.69 -2.80
N GLY A 354 -8.50 32.80 -3.97
CA GLY A 354 -8.14 31.66 -4.81
C GLY A 354 -6.75 31.12 -4.49
N PHE A 355 -6.40 30.00 -5.11
CA PHE A 355 -5.07 29.40 -5.09
C PHE A 355 -4.49 29.26 -3.67
N ALA A 356 -3.17 29.45 -3.52
CA ALA A 356 -2.47 29.32 -2.25
C ALA A 356 -2.95 30.30 -1.16
N GLU A 357 -3.45 31.49 -1.50
CA GLU A 357 -4.04 32.40 -0.50
C GLU A 357 -5.32 31.80 0.12
N GLY A 358 -6.15 31.13 -0.69
CA GLY A 358 -7.32 30.41 -0.19
C GLY A 358 -6.95 29.28 0.78
N ILE A 359 -5.82 28.62 0.55
CA ILE A 359 -5.25 27.63 1.48
C ILE A 359 -4.85 28.30 2.80
N LEU A 360 -4.14 29.42 2.74
CA LEU A 360 -3.72 30.19 3.93
C LEU A 360 -4.93 30.65 4.75
N GLU A 361 -5.97 31.16 4.10
CA GLU A 361 -7.24 31.57 4.70
C GLU A 361 -7.87 30.40 5.48
N GLY A 362 -7.96 29.23 4.85
CA GLY A 362 -8.49 28.02 5.47
C GLY A 362 -7.64 27.50 6.63
N LEU A 363 -6.32 27.49 6.50
CA LEU A 363 -5.41 27.08 7.58
C LEU A 363 -5.56 27.96 8.82
N ARG A 364 -5.74 29.28 8.64
CA ARG A 364 -6.04 30.23 9.72
C ARG A 364 -7.42 29.93 10.34
N HIS A 365 -8.44 29.72 9.50
CA HIS A 365 -9.79 29.40 9.97
C HIS A 365 -9.85 28.18 10.90
N TYR A 366 -9.12 27.11 10.55
CA TYR A 366 -9.05 25.90 11.38
C TYR A 366 -8.06 25.99 12.55
N GLY A 367 -7.37 27.13 12.73
CA GLY A 367 -6.38 27.33 13.79
C GLY A 367 -5.16 26.41 13.66
N ILE A 368 -4.82 25.99 12.44
CA ILE A 368 -3.63 25.18 12.15
C ILE A 368 -2.39 26.08 12.13
N ILE A 369 -2.55 27.30 11.60
CA ILE A 369 -1.54 28.36 11.65
C ILE A 369 -2.12 29.58 12.35
N GLN A 370 -1.24 30.39 12.96
CA GLN A 370 -1.64 31.65 13.60
C GLN A 370 -1.71 32.80 12.59
N GLU A 371 -2.63 33.73 12.83
CA GLU A 371 -2.66 35.01 12.13
C GLU A 371 -1.50 35.85 12.66
N LYS A 372 -0.56 36.26 11.79
CA LYS A 372 0.49 37.21 12.19
C LYS A 372 -0.21 38.53 12.49
N VAL A 373 -0.36 38.86 13.77
CA VAL A 373 -0.71 40.20 14.20
C VAL A 373 0.37 41.11 13.62
N HIS A 374 0.03 41.92 12.62
CA HIS A 374 0.86 43.04 12.21
C HIS A 374 0.91 44.00 13.41
N GLU A 375 1.90 43.83 14.29
CA GLU A 375 2.30 44.92 15.17
C GLU A 375 2.93 46.00 14.28
N GLU A 376 2.29 47.16 14.34
CA GLU A 376 2.52 48.34 13.56
C GLU A 376 4.01 48.73 13.55
N LEU A 377 4.60 48.82 12.36
CA LEU A 377 5.71 49.72 12.08
C LEU A 377 5.19 51.17 12.17
N ASN A 378 4.92 51.61 13.39
CA ASN A 378 4.76 53.01 13.79
C ASN A 378 5.32 53.16 15.21
N ALA A 379 6.64 53.12 15.34
CA ALA A 379 7.36 53.63 16.50
C ALA A 379 8.67 54.29 16.05
#